data_AF-A0A7R8X1I8-F1
#
_entry.id   AF-A0A7R8X1I8-F1
#
_cell.length_a   1.000
_cell.length_b   1.000
_cell.length_c   1.000
_cell.angle_alpha   90.00
_cell.angle_beta   90.00
_cell.angle_gamma   90.00
#
_symmetry.space_group_name_H-M   'P 1'
#
loop_
_entity.id
_entity.type
_entity.pdbx_description
1 polymer ?
#
loop_
_entity_poly.entity_id
_entity_poly.type
_entity_poly.pdbx_seq_one_letter_code
_entity_poly.pdbx_strand_id
1 'polypeptide(L)' 'MHMSSLTGVNSYDLVSTMQELGIIKYWKGKHIILRKQDLLEEHREKMEKRKGERRLIDPTCLRWRPYQAPNPPPSNS' A
#
# COMPACT_ATOMS: atom_id res chain seq x y z
N MET A 1 -8.30 8.71 -2.90
CA MET A 1 -7.73 8.20 -1.63
C MET A 1 -6.21 8.29 -1.74
N HIS A 2 -5.55 9.19 -0.99
CA HIS A 2 -4.12 9.55 -1.16
C HIS A 2 -3.13 8.39 -0.92
N MET A 3 -3.49 7.42 -0.07
CA MET A 3 -2.60 6.32 0.31
C MET A 3 -2.28 5.33 -0.83
N SER A 4 -3.21 5.12 -1.78
CA SER A 4 -2.98 4.21 -2.91
C SER A 4 -1.81 4.66 -3.80
N SER A 5 -1.66 5.97 -3.99
CA SER A 5 -0.55 6.54 -4.76
C SER A 5 0.81 6.39 -4.07
N LEU A 6 0.83 6.35 -2.74
CA LEU A 6 2.07 6.27 -1.95
C LEU A 6 2.57 4.83 -1.83
N THR A 7 1.64 3.88 -1.67
CA THR A 7 1.99 2.47 -1.43
C THR A 7 2.03 1.64 -2.71
N GLY A 8 1.47 2.15 -3.81
CA GLY A 8 1.27 1.37 -5.04
C GLY A 8 0.20 0.27 -4.89
N VAL A 9 -0.50 0.21 -3.75
CA VAL A 9 -1.57 -0.76 -3.48
C VAL A 9 -2.89 -0.23 -4.04
N ASN A 10 -3.70 -1.11 -4.64
CA ASN A 10 -5.02 -0.75 -5.12
C ASN A 10 -5.88 -0.21 -3.96
N SER A 11 -6.61 0.89 -4.20
CA SER A 11 -7.51 1.48 -3.22
C SER A 11 -8.57 0.51 -2.68
N TYR A 12 -9.03 -0.45 -3.49
CA TYR A 12 -9.98 -1.47 -3.04
C TYR A 12 -9.36 -2.39 -1.98
N ASP A 13 -8.14 -2.85 -2.20
CA ASP A 13 -7.42 -3.72 -1.27
C ASP A 13 -7.09 -3.00 0.04
N LEU A 14 -6.80 -1.70 -0.03
CA LEU A 14 -6.62 -0.85 1.16
C LEU A 14 -7.92 -0.78 1.98
N VAL A 15 -9.07 -0.56 1.33
CA VAL A 15 -10.36 -0.51 2.02
C VAL A 15 -10.69 -1.88 2.63
N SER A 16 -10.55 -2.95 1.87
CA SER A 16 -10.81 -4.33 2.34
C SER A 16 -9.96 -4.70 3.55
N THR A 17 -8.65 -4.45 3.49
CA THR A 17 -7.73 -4.73 4.61
C THR A 17 -8.08 -3.89 5.84
N MET A 18 -8.40 -2.62 5.67
CA MET A 18 -8.78 -1.76 6.80
C MET A 18 -10.15 -2.12 7.39
N GLN A 19 -11.06 -2.68 6.59
CA GLN A 19 -12.34 -3.21 7.06
C GLN A 19 -12.13 -4.47 7.89
N GLU A 20 -11.30 -5.41 7.42
CA GLU A 20 -10.94 -6.63 8.15
C GLU A 20 -10.31 -6.31 9.51
N LEU A 21 -9.43 -5.30 9.55
CA LEU A 21 -8.82 -4.82 10.80
C LEU A 21 -9.79 -4.01 11.69
N GLY A 22 -10.99 -3.69 11.19
CA GLY A 22 -11.99 -2.89 11.91
C GLY A 22 -11.56 -1.43 12.14
N ILE A 23 -10.65 -0.93 11.31
CA ILE A 23 -10.03 0.42 11.39
C ILE A 23 -10.76 1.42 10.49
N ILE A 24 -11.66 0.98 9.58
CA ILE A 24 -12.42 1.88 8.71
C ILE A 24 -13.92 1.60 8.76
N LYS A 25 -14.74 2.64 8.68
CA LYS A 25 -16.19 2.55 8.52
C LYS A 25 -16.65 3.39 7.35
N TYR A 26 -17.74 2.96 6.72
CA TYR A 26 -18.42 3.75 5.71
C TYR A 26 -19.59 4.50 6.33
N TRP A 27 -19.64 5.81 6.15
CA TRP A 27 -20.68 6.66 6.71
C TRP A 27 -21.02 7.79 5.73
N LYS A 28 -22.30 7.88 5.33
CA LYS A 28 -22.83 8.92 4.40
C LYS A 28 -21.95 9.14 3.16
N GLY A 29 -21.56 8.07 2.47
CA GLY A 29 -20.74 8.21 1.25
C GLY A 29 -19.23 8.34 1.50
N LYS A 30 -18.79 8.42 2.77
CA LYS A 30 -17.40 8.70 3.14
C LYS A 30 -16.80 7.56 3.95
N HIS A 31 -15.52 7.31 3.72
CA HIS A 31 -14.72 6.41 4.57
C HIS A 31 -14.19 7.19 5.78
N ILE A 32 -14.48 6.69 6.99
CA ILE A 32 -14.01 7.22 8.27
C ILE A 32 -12.98 6.25 8.84
N ILE A 33 -11.78 6.75 9.11
CA ILE A 33 -10.72 5.98 9.77
C ILE A 33 -10.92 6.07 11.29
N LEU A 34 -11.08 4.93 11.94
CA LEU A 34 -11.16 4.74 13.38
C LEU A 34 -9.75 4.49 13.92
N ARG A 35 -9.17 5.49 14.59
CA ARG A 35 -7.89 5.31 15.27
C ARG A 35 -8.11 4.56 16.59
N LYS A 36 -7.98 3.24 16.59
CA LYS A 36 -7.94 2.45 17.83
C LYS A 36 -6.50 2.40 18.36
N GLN A 37 -6.24 3.09 19.46
CA GLN A 37 -4.92 3.13 20.12
C GLN A 37 -4.42 1.71 20.41
N ASP A 38 -5.27 0.85 20.94
CA ASP A 38 -4.91 -0.53 21.33
C ASP A 38 -4.43 -1.36 20.14
N LEU A 39 -5.08 -1.23 18.96
CA LEU A 39 -4.64 -1.91 17.74
C LEU A 39 -3.30 -1.39 17.23
N LEU A 40 -3.05 -0.09 17.38
CA LEU A 40 -1.77 0.51 16.99
C LEU A 40 -0.64 0.02 17.92
N GLU A 41 -0.92 -0.08 19.22
CA GLU A 41 0.02 -0.58 20.21
C GLU A 41 0.34 -2.06 19.96
N GLU A 42 -0.68 -2.90 19.82
CA GLU A 42 -0.51 -4.33 19.53
C GLU A 42 0.27 -4.56 18.23
N HIS A 43 -0.03 -3.76 17.19
CA HIS A 43 0.69 -3.83 15.93
C HIS A 43 2.16 -3.42 16.10
N ARG A 44 2.43 -2.36 16.87
CA ARG A 44 3.79 -1.89 17.15
C ARG A 44 4.59 -2.94 17.91
N GLU A 45 4.01 -3.56 18.94
CA GLU A 45 4.65 -4.64 19.68
C GLU A 45 4.95 -5.85 18.80
N LYS A 46 4.00 -6.25 17.94
CA LYS A 46 4.22 -7.33 16.96
C LYS A 46 5.33 -6.98 15.98
N MET A 47 5.42 -5.73 15.55
CA MET A 47 6.47 -5.27 14.63
C MET A 47 7.84 -5.26 15.28
N GLU A 48 7.96 -4.82 16.53
CA GLU A 48 9.23 -4.85 17.26
C GLU A 48 9.70 -6.28 17.54
N LYS A 49 8.80 -7.20 17.92
CA LYS A 49 9.15 -8.62 18.09
C LYS A 49 9.68 -9.26 16.81
N ARG A 50 9.12 -8.90 15.65
CA ARG A 50 9.51 -9.45 14.34
C ARG A 50 10.66 -8.69 13.66
N LYS A 51 11.18 -7.63 14.28
CA LYS A 51 12.16 -6.73 13.66
C LYS A 51 13.43 -7.44 13.21
N GLY A 52 13.91 -8.42 13.98
CA GLY A 52 15.07 -9.24 13.62
C GLY A 52 14.80 -10.27 12.50
N GLU A 53 13.54 -10.63 12.28
CA GLU A 53 13.12 -11.64 11.29
C GLU A 53 12.72 -11.01 9.95
N ARG A 54 12.44 -9.71 9.94
CA ARG A 54 11.86 -9.02 8.80
C ARG A 54 12.94 -8.60 7.80
N ARG A 55 12.98 -9.26 6.65
CA ARG A 55 13.79 -8.83 5.51
C ARG A 55 13.12 -7.64 4.83
N LEU A 56 13.80 -6.49 4.85
CA LEU A 56 13.35 -5.28 4.16
C LEU A 56 13.96 -5.21 2.76
N ILE A 57 13.20 -4.68 1.81
CA ILE A 57 13.71 -4.39 0.47
C ILE A 57 14.34 -3.01 0.50
N ASP A 58 15.62 -2.92 0.15
CA ASP A 58 16.30 -1.65 -0.07
C ASP A 58 15.97 -1.12 -1.47
N PRO A 59 15.26 0.02 -1.60
CA PRO A 59 14.91 0.58 -2.90
C PRO A 59 16.15 1.03 -3.70
N THR A 60 17.26 1.36 -3.04
CA THR A 60 18.51 1.77 -3.72
C THR A 60 19.18 0.60 -4.43
N CYS A 61 18.94 -0.62 -3.97
CA CYS A 61 19.44 -1.85 -4.56
C CYS A 61 18.58 -2.35 -5.75
N LEU A 62 17.40 -1.76 -6.00
CA LEU A 62 16.49 -2.20 -7.06
C LEU A 62 16.88 -1.58 -8.41
N ARG A 63 17.61 -2.34 -9.24
CA ARG A 63 17.88 -1.96 -10.63
C ARG A 63 16.80 -2.54 -11.57
N TRP A 64 15.70 -1.81 -11.72
CA TRP A 64 14.60 -2.19 -12.59
C TRP A 64 14.04 -0.99 -13.37
N ARG A 65 13.53 -1.24 -14.58
CA ARG A 65 12.78 -0.27 -15.38
C ARG A 65 11.54 -0.95 -15.98
N PRO A 66 10.42 -0.23 -16.14
CA PRO A 66 9.25 -0.75 -16.84
C PRO A 66 9.61 -1.16 -18.27
N TYR A 67 8.94 -2.19 -18.77
CA TYR A 67 9.03 -2.55 -20.18
C TYR A 67 8.54 -1.39 -21.05
N GLN A 68 9.32 -1.03 -22.07
CA GLN A 68 8.95 -0.06 -23.08
C GLN A 68 8.66 -0.84 -24.36
N ALA A 69 7.42 -0.75 -24.85
CA ALA A 69 7.07 -1.32 -26.15
C ALA A 69 7.89 -0.61 -27.24
N PRO A 70 8.38 -1.33 -28.26
CA PRO A 70 9.06 -0.71 -29.38
C PRO A 70 8.13 0.29 -30.06
N ASN A 71 8.66 1.47 -30.41
CA ASN A 71 7.91 2.49 -31.14
C ASN A 71 7.41 1.90 -32.48
N PRO A 72 6.13 2.12 -32.85
CA PRO A 72 5.65 1.70 -34.16
C PRO A 72 6.45 2.41 -35.27
N PRO A 73 6.72 1.73 -36.40
CA PRO A 73 7.47 2.33 -37.49
C PRO A 73 6.74 3.58 -38.02
N PRO A 74 7.47 4.62 -38.47
CA PRO A 74 6.86 5.83 -39.00
C PRO A 74 6.01 5.47 -40.23
N SER A 75 4.74 5.87 -40.21
CA SER A 75 3.87 5.81 -41.39
C SER A 75 4.34 6.84 -42.41
N ASN A 76 5.01 6.40 -43.47
CA ASN A 76 5.25 7.25 -44.64
C ASN A 76 3.89 7.52 -45.31
N SER A 77 3.44 8.77 -45.26
CA SER A 77 2.42 9.33 -46.16
C SER A 77 3.10 9.90 -47.40
#